data_AF-A0A0Q6RPR3-F1
#
_entry.id   AF-A0A0Q6RPR3-F1
#
_cell.length_a   1.000
_cell.length_b   1.000
_cell.length_c   1.000
_cell.angle_alpha   90.00
_cell.angle_beta   90.00
_cell.angle_gamma   90.00
#
_symmetry.space_group_name_H-M   'P 1'
#
loop_
_entity.id
_entity.type
_entity.pdbx_description
1 polymer ?
#
loop_
_entity_poly.entity_id
_entity_poly.type
_entity_poly.pdbx_seq_one_letter_code
_entity_poly.pdbx_strand_id
1 'polypeptide(L)'
;MVTFDAAAPGTSAAVWAADARTHDRPPLDLDGATALVVIAAHPDDETLGAGGLIATCAERGLPVTVVVVTDGAGSHPDDARIGRRRAGELLVALDLLGVTTAPVLLGFPDGGTREHREGIAAALAAVLEAVVREEPDGTTAGAPGRILVAAPWTGDGHRDHRVVGEIVRELVARDAAWLTLLAYPIWMRHWADPDHAAVPWESMRALAIDARRKSAAIDAHSSQHAGEEPMLHARFLENFRGGIELFVVEEAAPAAAPPAAPLGADYFDALYARRDDPWRLASRWYERRKRDATMAVLPAERYSSALEIGCSIGLLTERLAERCDALLAVDIAEEAVALARRRLAHHASSAAVRIEHRDALRALPDGVFDLIVLSEVGYYADLDALDRLVVAIEAALHPAGALVACHWRHPVADYPLRGDDVHARLARSSLERTVSHVERDFVLEVYARDGRSVAEREGLA
;
A
#
# COMPACT_ATOMS: atom_id res chain seq x y z
N MET A 1 -10.49 4.83 19.20
CA MET A 1 -9.07 5.07 19.52
C MET A 1 -8.88 4.71 20.97
N VAL A 2 -7.99 3.78 21.30
CA VAL A 2 -7.68 3.43 22.69
C VAL A 2 -6.86 4.58 23.30
N THR A 3 -7.10 4.90 24.56
CA THR A 3 -6.32 5.87 25.34
C THR A 3 -5.96 5.21 26.66
N PHE A 4 -4.72 5.35 27.08
CA PHE A 4 -4.21 4.73 28.30
C PHE A 4 -3.24 5.66 29.01
N ASP A 5 -3.00 5.37 30.28
CA ASP A 5 -1.98 6.03 31.10
C ASP A 5 -0.74 5.13 31.19
N ALA A 6 0.40 5.61 30.69
CA ALA A 6 1.67 4.88 30.71
C ALA A 6 2.21 4.66 32.14
N ALA A 7 1.81 5.51 33.10
CA ALA A 7 2.22 5.39 34.49
C ALA A 7 1.37 4.38 35.30
N ALA A 8 0.20 3.99 34.78
CA ALA A 8 -0.62 2.95 35.40
C ALA A 8 0.11 1.60 35.34
N PRO A 9 -0.14 0.64 36.25
CA PRO A 9 0.60 -0.63 36.28
C PRO A 9 0.39 -1.54 35.06
N GLY A 10 -0.66 -1.31 34.27
CA GLY A 10 -1.06 -2.11 33.11
C GLY A 10 -1.37 -3.58 33.43
N THR A 11 -1.64 -4.38 32.40
CA THR A 11 -1.78 -5.84 32.55
C THR A 11 -0.39 -6.48 32.74
N SER A 12 -0.26 -7.33 33.78
CA SER A 12 1.03 -7.98 34.09
C SER A 12 1.39 -9.07 33.08
N ALA A 13 2.69 -9.30 32.87
CA ALA A 13 3.19 -10.40 32.04
C ALA A 13 2.66 -11.78 32.47
N ALA A 14 2.42 -12.00 33.77
CA ALA A 14 1.86 -13.26 34.27
C ALA A 14 0.43 -13.54 33.74
N VAL A 15 -0.38 -12.50 33.52
CA VAL A 15 -1.74 -12.64 32.97
C VAL A 15 -1.66 -13.03 31.49
N TRP A 16 -0.81 -12.35 30.72
CA TRP A 16 -0.56 -12.71 29.31
C TRP A 16 0.03 -14.12 29.17
N ALA A 17 0.97 -14.48 30.03
CA ALA A 17 1.62 -15.80 30.03
C ALA A 17 0.70 -16.94 30.51
N ALA A 18 -0.37 -16.64 31.24
CA ALA A 18 -1.36 -17.64 31.62
C ALA A 18 -2.36 -17.96 30.49
N ASP A 19 -2.53 -17.05 29.52
CA ASP A 19 -3.46 -17.23 28.41
C ASP A 19 -2.85 -18.07 27.28
N ALA A 20 -3.52 -19.15 26.89
CA ALA A 20 -3.05 -20.03 25.84
C ALA A 20 -2.87 -19.31 24.50
N ARG A 21 -3.69 -18.28 24.18
CA ARG A 21 -3.63 -17.53 22.91
C ARG A 21 -2.31 -16.79 22.74
N THR A 22 -1.59 -16.46 23.81
CA THR A 22 -0.26 -15.83 23.75
C THR A 22 0.81 -16.78 23.19
N HIS A 23 0.62 -18.10 23.30
CA HIS A 23 1.61 -19.13 22.97
C HIS A 23 1.17 -20.01 21.80
N ASP A 24 -0.14 -20.24 21.68
CA ASP A 24 -0.76 -21.06 20.65
C ASP A 24 -1.22 -20.16 19.49
N ARG A 25 -0.26 -19.49 18.85
CA ARG A 25 -0.46 -18.76 17.59
C ARG A 25 0.26 -19.49 16.46
N PRO A 26 -0.24 -19.39 15.22
CA PRO A 26 0.53 -19.86 14.07
C PRO A 26 1.91 -19.19 14.05
N PRO A 27 2.97 -19.93 13.68
CA PRO A 27 4.32 -19.38 13.64
C PRO A 27 4.43 -18.24 12.62
N LEU A 28 5.27 -17.26 12.91
CA LEU A 28 5.65 -16.24 11.96
C LEU A 28 6.52 -16.87 10.87
N ASP A 29 6.04 -16.79 9.63
CA ASP A 29 6.75 -17.27 8.46
C ASP A 29 7.82 -16.24 8.04
N LEU A 30 9.07 -16.70 7.98
CA LEU A 30 10.23 -15.93 7.53
C LEU A 30 10.84 -16.51 6.24
N ASP A 31 10.23 -17.54 5.65
CA ASP A 31 10.78 -18.22 4.49
C ASP A 31 10.71 -17.32 3.26
N GLY A 32 11.73 -17.41 2.40
CA GLY A 32 11.85 -16.52 1.23
C GLY A 32 12.10 -15.05 1.56
N ALA A 33 12.29 -14.70 2.84
CA ALA A 33 12.68 -13.35 3.21
C ALA A 33 14.12 -13.07 2.75
N THR A 34 14.34 -11.93 2.11
CA THR A 34 15.66 -11.51 1.59
C THR A 34 16.29 -10.39 2.41
N ALA A 35 15.47 -9.56 3.06
CA ALA A 35 15.92 -8.50 3.95
C ALA A 35 14.87 -8.18 5.03
N LEU A 36 15.30 -7.51 6.09
CA LEU A 36 14.45 -6.97 7.16
C LEU A 36 14.69 -5.47 7.32
N VAL A 37 13.63 -4.68 7.25
CA VAL A 37 13.60 -3.28 7.66
C VAL A 37 12.77 -3.15 8.93
N VAL A 38 13.35 -2.65 10.02
CA VAL A 38 12.63 -2.37 11.27
C VAL A 38 12.50 -0.86 11.44
N ILE A 39 11.27 -0.38 11.53
CA ILE A 39 10.95 1.05 11.65
C ILE A 39 10.38 1.28 13.04
N ALA A 40 11.11 1.99 13.89
CA ALA A 40 10.71 2.34 15.24
C ALA A 40 10.28 3.81 15.34
N ALA A 41 9.26 4.10 16.17
CA ALA A 41 8.88 5.48 16.44
C ALA A 41 9.94 6.15 17.33
N HIS A 42 10.39 5.44 18.38
CA HIS A 42 11.38 5.90 19.35
C HIS A 42 12.55 4.92 19.50
N PRO A 43 13.73 5.36 19.98
CA PRO A 43 14.84 4.45 20.27
C PRO A 43 14.54 3.59 21.49
N ASP A 44 14.26 2.30 21.27
CA ASP A 44 13.89 1.22 22.22
C ASP A 44 12.74 0.36 21.64
N ASP A 45 11.83 0.95 20.88
CA ASP A 45 10.70 0.26 20.26
C ASP A 45 11.14 -0.90 19.35
N GLU A 46 12.25 -0.74 18.63
CA GLU A 46 12.80 -1.81 17.77
C GLU A 46 13.21 -3.01 18.61
N THR A 47 13.78 -2.76 19.79
CA THR A 47 14.26 -3.79 20.71
C THR A 47 13.08 -4.42 21.45
N LEU A 48 12.13 -3.62 21.92
CA LEU A 48 10.93 -4.09 22.62
C LEU A 48 10.03 -4.90 21.69
N GLY A 49 9.71 -4.35 20.52
CA GLY A 49 8.73 -4.93 19.59
C GLY A 49 9.30 -6.04 18.72
N ALA A 50 10.56 -5.93 18.30
CA ALA A 50 11.15 -6.79 17.26
C ALA A 50 12.60 -7.24 17.56
N GLY A 51 13.10 -7.11 18.78
CA GLY A 51 14.50 -7.45 19.10
C GLY A 51 14.87 -8.90 18.80
N GLY A 52 13.95 -9.83 19.05
CA GLY A 52 14.13 -11.24 18.72
C GLY A 52 14.06 -11.51 17.22
N LEU A 53 13.15 -10.84 16.48
CA LEU A 53 13.11 -10.86 15.02
C LEU A 53 14.41 -10.33 14.40
N ILE A 54 14.93 -9.20 14.90
CA ILE A 54 16.22 -8.63 14.49
C ILE A 54 17.33 -9.66 14.66
N ALA A 55 17.48 -10.24 15.86
CA ALA A 55 18.51 -11.23 16.12
C ALA A 55 18.35 -12.48 15.25
N THR A 56 17.12 -12.96 15.07
CA THR A 56 16.81 -14.12 14.22
C THR A 56 17.21 -13.88 12.77
N CYS A 57 16.90 -12.70 12.22
CA CYS A 57 17.25 -12.35 10.84
C CYS A 57 18.77 -12.15 10.68
N ALA A 58 19.44 -11.51 11.65
CA ALA A 58 20.89 -11.34 11.65
C ALA A 58 21.62 -12.70 11.69
N GLU A 59 21.16 -13.64 12.51
CA GLU A 59 21.71 -15.01 12.58
C GLU A 59 21.51 -15.81 11.29
N ARG A 60 20.43 -15.53 10.55
CA ARG A 60 20.18 -16.09 9.21
C ARG A 60 21.01 -15.41 8.11
N GLY A 61 21.77 -14.37 8.44
CA GLY A 61 22.56 -13.59 7.48
C GLY A 61 21.73 -12.67 6.59
N LEU A 62 20.47 -12.38 6.97
CA LEU A 62 19.65 -11.40 6.26
C LEU A 62 20.17 -9.99 6.55
N PRO A 63 20.27 -9.11 5.54
CA PRO A 63 20.48 -7.68 5.76
C PRO A 63 19.39 -7.12 6.67
N VAL A 64 19.80 -6.43 7.74
CA VAL A 64 18.90 -5.75 8.67
C VAL A 64 19.16 -4.25 8.61
N THR A 65 18.11 -3.49 8.32
CA THR A 65 18.11 -2.02 8.38
C THR A 65 17.18 -1.58 9.49
N VAL A 66 17.71 -0.85 10.47
CA VAL A 66 16.91 -0.26 11.56
C VAL A 66 16.77 1.23 11.30
N VAL A 67 15.53 1.72 11.33
CA VAL A 67 15.17 3.12 11.13
C VAL A 67 14.46 3.61 12.39
N VAL A 68 14.91 4.73 12.95
CA VAL A 68 14.22 5.37 14.08
C VAL A 68 13.72 6.74 13.64
N VAL A 69 12.42 6.95 13.79
CA VAL A 69 11.72 8.13 13.27
C VAL A 69 12.02 9.36 14.12
N THR A 70 11.90 9.25 15.44
CA THR A 70 12.07 10.39 16.34
C THR A 70 13.38 10.34 17.13
N ASP A 71 13.79 11.48 17.68
CA ASP A 71 14.98 11.59 18.54
C ASP A 71 14.77 11.06 19.98
N GLY A 72 13.53 10.72 20.35
CA GLY A 72 13.16 10.24 21.69
C GLY A 72 13.34 11.27 22.80
N ALA A 73 13.50 12.56 22.48
CA ALA A 73 13.81 13.60 23.45
C ALA A 73 12.63 14.01 24.34
N GLY A 74 11.40 13.72 23.92
CA GLY A 74 10.17 13.98 24.68
C GLY A 74 10.09 13.17 25.98
N SER A 75 10.84 12.06 26.09
CA SER A 75 10.96 11.30 27.34
C SER A 75 11.57 12.09 28.50
N HIS A 76 12.44 13.07 28.23
CA HIS A 76 13.15 13.84 29.25
C HIS A 76 13.30 15.30 28.78
N PRO A 77 12.23 16.11 28.83
CA PRO A 77 12.21 17.45 28.23
C PRO A 77 13.27 18.41 28.80
N ASP A 78 13.76 18.15 30.02
CA ASP A 78 14.76 18.96 30.69
C ASP A 78 16.23 18.52 30.43
N ASP A 79 16.47 17.38 29.77
CA ASP A 79 17.82 16.91 29.43
C ASP A 79 18.11 17.08 27.92
N ALA A 80 18.74 18.19 27.57
CA ALA A 80 19.14 18.49 26.18
C ALA A 80 20.11 17.47 25.54
N ARG A 81 20.67 16.52 26.32
CA ARG A 81 21.57 15.47 25.81
C ARG A 81 20.85 14.13 25.61
N ILE A 82 19.59 14.01 26.01
CA ILE A 82 18.90 12.71 26.06
C ILE A 82 18.84 12.04 24.69
N GLY A 83 18.56 12.77 23.60
CA GLY A 83 18.48 12.17 22.26
C GLY A 83 19.81 11.54 21.83
N ARG A 84 20.94 12.19 22.14
CA ARG A 84 22.28 11.61 21.87
C ARG A 84 22.57 10.39 22.74
N ARG A 85 22.13 10.40 24.00
CA ARG A 85 22.29 9.26 24.90
C ARG A 85 21.47 8.07 24.39
N ARG A 86 20.19 8.26 24.07
CA ARG A 86 19.31 7.22 23.53
C ARG A 86 19.83 6.65 22.21
N ALA A 87 20.38 7.49 21.32
CA ALA A 87 21.05 7.01 20.11
C ALA A 87 22.27 6.11 20.41
N GLY A 88 23.05 6.43 21.45
CA GLY A 88 24.15 5.57 21.91
C GLY A 88 23.67 4.26 22.52
N GLU A 89 22.59 4.29 23.31
CA GLU A 89 21.96 3.10 23.89
C GLU A 89 21.42 2.16 22.80
N LEU A 90 20.77 2.71 21.76
CA LEU A 90 20.34 1.99 20.56
C LEU A 90 21.50 1.26 19.89
N LEU A 91 22.65 1.92 19.67
CA LEU A 91 23.80 1.27 19.05
C LEU A 91 24.30 0.06 19.84
N VAL A 92 24.31 0.15 21.17
CA VAL A 92 24.69 -0.97 22.05
C VAL A 92 23.65 -2.09 21.96
N ALA A 93 22.36 -1.76 21.96
CA ALA A 93 21.30 -2.75 21.81
C ALA A 93 21.40 -3.50 20.47
N LEU A 94 21.62 -2.78 19.36
CA LEU A 94 21.75 -3.37 18.02
C LEU A 94 22.99 -4.28 17.90
N ASP A 95 24.13 -3.90 18.49
CA ASP A 95 25.32 -4.76 18.56
C ASP A 95 25.02 -6.07 19.31
N LEU A 96 24.34 -5.97 20.47
CA LEU A 96 23.91 -7.14 21.23
C LEU A 96 22.95 -8.02 20.42
N LEU A 97 22.10 -7.46 19.56
CA LEU A 97 21.21 -8.20 18.66
C LEU A 97 21.91 -8.71 17.38
N GLY A 98 23.17 -8.36 17.14
CA GLY A 98 23.97 -8.86 16.02
C GLY A 98 23.88 -8.03 14.74
N VAL A 99 23.39 -6.80 14.85
CA VAL A 99 23.32 -5.85 13.73
C VAL A 99 24.61 -5.02 13.72
N THR A 100 25.36 -5.12 12.62
CA THR A 100 26.62 -4.39 12.44
C THR A 100 26.47 -3.12 11.60
N THR A 101 25.31 -2.94 10.96
CA THR A 101 24.98 -1.74 10.17
C THR A 101 24.52 -0.63 11.09
N ALA A 102 24.91 0.61 10.77
CA ALA A 102 24.44 1.77 11.52
C ALA A 102 22.93 1.98 11.29
N PRO A 103 22.15 2.33 12.33
CA PRO A 103 20.75 2.66 12.17
C PRO A 103 20.57 3.98 11.42
N VAL A 104 19.46 4.12 10.72
CA VAL A 104 19.03 5.36 10.08
C VAL A 104 18.22 6.17 11.09
N LEU A 105 18.78 7.28 11.56
CA LEU A 105 18.10 8.19 12.48
C LEU A 105 17.50 9.36 11.67
N LEU A 106 16.17 9.46 11.63
CA LEU A 106 15.49 10.50 10.85
C LEU A 106 15.45 11.86 11.57
N GLY A 107 15.51 11.85 12.90
CA GLY A 107 15.67 13.06 13.72
C GLY A 107 14.42 13.94 13.80
N PHE A 108 13.22 13.39 13.57
CA PHE A 108 11.98 14.13 13.80
C PHE A 108 11.72 14.33 15.30
N PRO A 109 11.02 15.40 15.71
CA PRO A 109 10.71 15.63 17.12
C PRO A 109 9.81 14.54 17.71
N ASP A 110 10.18 14.00 18.87
CA ASP A 110 9.34 13.13 19.69
C ASP A 110 8.00 13.83 20.04
N GLY A 111 6.88 13.15 19.83
CA GLY A 111 5.52 13.67 19.96
C GLY A 111 5.01 14.49 18.77
N GLY A 112 5.88 14.80 17.79
CA GLY A 112 5.59 15.64 16.62
C GLY A 112 5.29 14.88 15.32
N THR A 113 5.10 13.56 15.38
CA THR A 113 4.99 12.72 14.16
C THR A 113 3.82 13.10 13.26
N ARG A 114 2.72 13.61 13.82
CA ARG A 114 1.55 14.05 13.05
C ARG A 114 1.85 15.31 12.24
N GLU A 115 2.52 16.26 12.86
CA GLU A 115 2.89 17.55 12.27
C GLU A 115 3.95 17.37 11.17
N HIS A 116 4.79 16.34 11.30
CA HIS A 116 5.84 16.00 10.34
C HIS A 116 5.49 14.81 9.43
N ARG A 117 4.21 14.41 9.34
CA ARG A 117 3.79 13.18 8.67
C ARG A 117 4.29 13.06 7.22
N GLU A 118 4.20 14.13 6.44
CA GLU A 118 4.64 14.14 5.03
C GLU A 118 6.16 13.95 4.91
N GLY A 119 6.94 14.63 5.76
CA GLY A 119 8.40 14.49 5.80
C GLY A 119 8.83 13.10 6.24
N ILE A 120 8.16 12.54 7.26
CA ILE A 120 8.41 11.16 7.72
C ILE A 120 8.09 10.16 6.59
N ALA A 121 6.96 10.32 5.90
CA ALA A 121 6.57 9.46 4.80
C ALA A 121 7.58 9.51 3.64
N ALA A 122 8.05 10.70 3.26
CA ALA A 122 9.08 10.85 2.22
C ALA A 122 10.41 10.20 2.61
N ALA A 123 10.85 10.39 3.87
CA ALA A 123 12.09 9.82 4.36
C ALA A 123 12.03 8.28 4.45
N LEU A 124 10.94 7.72 4.96
CA LEU A 124 10.73 6.27 5.02
C LEU A 124 10.61 5.65 3.62
N ALA A 125 9.91 6.31 2.69
CA ALA A 125 9.83 5.88 1.30
C ALA A 125 11.23 5.77 0.67
N ALA A 126 12.08 6.78 0.85
CA ALA A 126 13.44 6.78 0.32
C ALA A 126 14.30 5.62 0.86
N VAL A 127 14.14 5.26 2.15
CA VAL A 127 14.82 4.09 2.73
C VAL A 127 14.30 2.79 2.12
N LEU A 128 12.98 2.60 2.06
CA LEU A 128 12.36 1.39 1.50
C LEU A 128 12.72 1.22 0.02
N GLU A 129 12.68 2.28 -0.78
CA GLU A 129 13.09 2.29 -2.18
C GLU A 129 14.57 1.95 -2.37
N ALA A 130 15.45 2.35 -1.43
CA ALA A 130 16.85 1.98 -1.48
C ALA A 130 17.04 0.48 -1.24
N VAL A 131 16.36 -0.08 -0.23
CA VAL A 131 16.40 -1.52 0.08
C VAL A 131 15.84 -2.34 -1.08
N VAL A 132 14.71 -1.93 -1.67
CA VAL A 132 14.11 -2.62 -2.83
C VAL A 132 15.04 -2.59 -4.05
N ARG A 133 15.81 -1.51 -4.27
CA ARG A 133 16.76 -1.42 -5.40
C ARG A 133 18.00 -2.30 -5.22
N GLU A 134 18.35 -2.66 -4.00
CA GLU A 134 19.47 -3.55 -3.71
C GLU A 134 19.11 -5.04 -3.85
N GLU A 135 17.82 -5.37 -3.97
CA GLU A 135 17.38 -6.72 -4.28
C GLU A 135 17.85 -7.14 -5.67
N PRO A 136 18.51 -8.30 -5.83
CA PRO A 136 18.88 -8.80 -7.13
C PRO A 136 17.63 -8.97 -7.99
N ASP A 137 17.60 -8.35 -9.17
CA ASP A 137 16.60 -8.64 -10.22
C ASP A 137 16.49 -10.16 -10.34
N GLY A 138 15.29 -10.71 -10.09
CA GLY A 138 14.94 -12.14 -9.99
C GLY A 138 15.24 -12.98 -11.23
N THR A 139 16.49 -12.98 -11.67
CA THR A 139 17.01 -13.60 -12.89
C THR A 139 17.24 -15.11 -12.75
N THR A 140 16.80 -15.71 -11.66
CA THR A 140 16.71 -17.17 -11.51
C THR A 140 15.28 -17.58 -11.15
N ALA A 141 14.45 -17.73 -12.18
CA ALA A 141 13.22 -18.54 -12.21
C ALA A 141 12.57 -18.83 -10.83
N GLY A 142 12.02 -17.81 -10.19
CA GLY A 142 11.39 -17.88 -8.88
C GLY A 142 10.74 -16.54 -8.53
N ALA A 143 9.71 -16.55 -7.67
CA ALA A 143 9.04 -15.34 -7.20
C ALA A 143 10.05 -14.32 -6.62
N PRO A 144 9.78 -13.01 -6.73
CA PRO A 144 10.63 -11.99 -6.10
C PRO A 144 10.82 -12.29 -4.61
N GLY A 145 12.04 -12.06 -4.11
CA GLY A 145 12.35 -12.17 -2.68
C GLY A 145 11.44 -11.26 -1.85
N ARG A 146 11.10 -11.70 -0.63
CA ARG A 146 10.20 -10.96 0.28
C ARG A 146 11.01 -10.08 1.22
N ILE A 147 10.83 -8.76 1.18
CA ILE A 147 11.39 -7.85 2.17
C ILE A 147 10.39 -7.69 3.32
N LEU A 148 10.82 -8.04 4.53
CA LEU A 148 10.00 -7.88 5.73
C LEU A 148 10.15 -6.45 6.25
N VAL A 149 9.03 -5.80 6.56
CA VAL A 149 8.99 -4.47 7.17
C VAL A 149 8.30 -4.57 8.53
N ALA A 150 9.05 -4.48 9.62
CA ALA A 150 8.51 -4.48 10.96
C ALA A 150 8.28 -3.04 11.45
N ALA A 151 7.09 -2.73 11.95
CA ALA A 151 6.75 -1.38 12.42
C ALA A 151 5.69 -1.38 13.54
N PRO A 152 5.52 -0.29 14.31
CA PRO A 152 4.50 -0.22 15.35
C PRO A 152 3.10 -0.48 14.80
N TRP A 153 2.32 -1.25 15.55
CA TRP A 153 0.94 -1.54 15.22
C TRP A 153 0.04 -0.30 15.33
N THR A 154 -0.83 -0.08 14.33
CA THR A 154 -1.72 1.09 14.29
C THR A 154 -2.71 1.15 15.45
N GLY A 155 -3.03 -0.02 16.03
CA GLY A 155 -3.89 -0.17 17.21
C GLY A 155 -3.19 0.07 18.54
N ASP A 156 -1.88 0.37 18.57
CA ASP A 156 -1.07 0.36 19.79
C ASP A 156 -1.44 1.44 20.83
N GLY A 157 -2.25 2.43 20.46
CA GLY A 157 -2.75 3.46 21.37
C GLY A 157 -1.82 4.68 21.49
N HIS A 158 -0.50 4.49 21.46
CA HIS A 158 0.47 5.60 21.46
C HIS A 158 0.36 6.44 20.17
N ARG A 159 0.47 7.77 20.29
CA ARG A 159 0.25 8.69 19.16
C ARG A 159 1.27 8.47 18.05
N ASP A 160 2.54 8.50 18.39
CA ASP A 160 3.61 8.38 17.40
C ASP A 160 3.63 7.00 16.76
N HIS A 161 3.35 5.96 17.54
CA HIS A 161 3.28 4.57 17.03
C HIS A 161 2.19 4.44 15.99
N ARG A 162 1.00 4.99 16.27
CA ARG A 162 -0.11 5.00 15.31
C ARG A 162 0.25 5.75 14.04
N VAL A 163 0.81 6.96 14.13
CA VAL A 163 1.15 7.77 12.95
C VAL A 163 2.22 7.07 12.11
N VAL A 164 3.29 6.58 12.75
CA VAL A 164 4.36 5.83 12.07
C VAL A 164 3.80 4.55 11.44
N GLY A 165 3.03 3.76 12.19
CA GLY A 165 2.38 2.55 11.69
C GLY A 165 1.43 2.82 10.51
N GLU A 166 0.67 3.92 10.53
CA GLU A 166 -0.18 4.34 9.41
C GLU A 166 0.62 4.67 8.16
N ILE A 167 1.72 5.43 8.30
CA ILE A 167 2.63 5.77 7.21
C ILE A 167 3.24 4.49 6.62
N VAL A 168 3.80 3.62 7.46
CA VAL A 168 4.46 2.40 7.00
C VAL A 168 3.46 1.47 6.29
N ARG A 169 2.26 1.30 6.85
CA ARG A 169 1.19 0.52 6.21
C ARG A 169 0.82 1.07 4.84
N GLU A 170 0.75 2.39 4.68
CA GLU A 170 0.51 3.03 3.39
C GLU A 170 1.64 2.83 2.39
N LEU A 171 2.90 2.86 2.84
CA LEU A 171 4.07 2.63 1.98
C LEU A 171 4.17 1.16 1.56
N VAL A 172 4.05 0.23 2.50
CA VAL A 172 4.06 -1.21 2.20
C VAL A 172 2.92 -1.59 1.25
N ALA A 173 1.74 -0.99 1.41
CA ALA A 173 0.61 -1.26 0.52
C ALA A 173 0.85 -0.80 -0.93
N ARG A 174 1.76 0.14 -1.19
CA ARG A 174 2.11 0.60 -2.56
C ARG A 174 3.03 -0.39 -3.27
N ASP A 175 3.85 -1.12 -2.52
CA ASP A 175 4.87 -2.05 -3.03
C ASP A 175 4.70 -3.46 -2.45
N ALA A 176 3.45 -3.92 -2.30
CA ALA A 176 3.10 -5.20 -1.69
C ALA A 176 3.62 -6.43 -2.46
N ALA A 177 4.12 -6.24 -3.68
CA ALA A 177 4.83 -7.27 -4.44
C ALA A 177 6.20 -7.64 -3.83
N TRP A 178 6.79 -6.73 -3.06
CA TRP A 178 8.12 -6.89 -2.43
C TRP A 178 8.06 -6.79 -0.92
N LEU A 179 7.22 -5.88 -0.40
CA LEU A 179 7.18 -5.53 1.00
C LEU A 179 6.07 -6.29 1.74
N THR A 180 6.41 -6.85 2.90
CA THR A 180 5.44 -7.49 3.80
C THR A 180 5.49 -6.85 5.18
N LEU A 181 4.36 -6.31 5.66
CA LEU A 181 4.27 -5.65 6.96
C LEU A 181 4.11 -6.66 8.09
N LEU A 182 4.98 -6.54 9.10
CA LEU A 182 4.92 -7.22 10.39
C LEU A 182 4.69 -6.19 11.49
N ALA A 183 3.44 -5.94 11.87
CA ALA A 183 3.13 -4.88 12.82
C ALA A 183 3.33 -5.38 14.27
N TYR A 184 4.22 -4.74 15.05
CA TYR A 184 4.46 -5.13 16.44
C TYR A 184 3.72 -4.20 17.42
N PRO A 185 3.00 -4.75 18.42
CA PRO A 185 2.46 -3.95 19.51
C PRO A 185 3.53 -3.71 20.59
N ILE A 186 3.53 -2.51 21.17
CA ILE A 186 4.34 -2.12 22.32
C ILE A 186 3.41 -1.94 23.52
N TRP A 187 2.53 -0.94 23.47
CA TRP A 187 1.65 -0.60 24.56
C TRP A 187 0.39 -1.48 24.66
N MET A 188 0.07 -2.29 23.65
CA MET A 188 -1.10 -3.19 23.71
C MET A 188 -1.14 -4.05 24.97
N ARG A 189 -0.01 -4.65 25.36
CA ARG A 189 0.05 -5.51 26.56
C ARG A 189 -0.13 -4.74 27.86
N HIS A 190 0.02 -3.42 27.82
CA HIS A 190 -0.19 -2.52 28.94
C HIS A 190 -1.66 -2.16 29.11
N TRP A 191 -2.30 -1.67 28.04
CA TRP A 191 -3.68 -1.16 28.12
C TRP A 191 -4.76 -2.22 27.88
N ALA A 192 -4.42 -3.37 27.31
CA ALA A 192 -5.34 -4.48 27.10
C ALA A 192 -5.07 -5.61 28.09
N ASP A 193 -6.05 -6.49 28.24
CA ASP A 193 -5.88 -7.85 28.75
C ASP A 193 -6.20 -8.84 27.60
N PRO A 194 -5.96 -10.16 27.78
CA PRO A 194 -6.23 -11.13 26.73
C PRO A 194 -7.68 -11.18 26.22
N ASP A 195 -8.66 -10.75 27.00
CA ASP A 195 -10.09 -10.76 26.65
C ASP A 195 -10.56 -9.44 26.06
N HIS A 196 -9.70 -8.43 26.02
CA HIS A 196 -10.03 -7.13 25.46
C HIS A 196 -10.32 -7.25 23.95
N ALA A 197 -11.51 -6.79 23.54
CA ALA A 197 -12.04 -6.98 22.18
C ALA A 197 -11.18 -6.36 21.05
N ALA A 198 -10.31 -5.41 21.38
CA ALA A 198 -9.40 -4.78 20.42
C ALA A 198 -8.11 -5.60 20.16
N VAL A 199 -7.86 -6.70 20.87
CA VAL A 199 -6.68 -7.55 20.65
C VAL A 199 -6.90 -8.40 19.40
N PRO A 200 -6.11 -8.23 18.32
CA PRO A 200 -6.37 -8.87 17.02
C PRO A 200 -5.80 -10.29 16.96
N TRP A 201 -6.28 -11.18 17.83
CA TRP A 201 -5.75 -12.54 18.00
C TRP A 201 -5.69 -13.37 16.71
N GLU A 202 -6.62 -13.16 15.78
CA GLU A 202 -6.71 -13.89 14.51
C GLU A 202 -5.57 -13.52 13.54
N SER A 203 -5.17 -12.25 13.57
CA SER A 203 -4.10 -11.69 12.73
C SER A 203 -2.72 -11.84 13.37
N MET A 204 -2.61 -12.38 14.58
CA MET A 204 -1.33 -12.52 15.26
C MET A 204 -0.57 -13.78 14.82
N ARG A 205 0.74 -13.61 14.61
CA ARG A 205 1.71 -14.68 14.41
C ARG A 205 2.77 -14.62 15.49
N ALA A 206 3.27 -15.78 15.91
CA ALA A 206 4.27 -15.88 16.97
C ALA A 206 5.65 -16.21 16.41
N LEU A 207 6.67 -15.48 16.85
CA LEU A 207 8.07 -15.83 16.63
C LEU A 207 8.66 -16.31 17.95
N ALA A 208 9.19 -17.53 17.97
CA ALA A 208 10.01 -18.02 19.08
C ALA A 208 11.41 -17.40 19.00
N ILE A 209 11.91 -16.85 20.10
CA ILE A 209 13.13 -16.05 20.13
C ILE A 209 14.06 -16.45 21.30
N ASP A 210 15.34 -16.09 21.21
CA ASP A 210 16.23 -16.12 22.37
C ASP A 210 15.96 -14.91 23.29
N ALA A 211 15.19 -15.18 24.35
CA ALA A 211 14.84 -14.18 25.36
C ALA A 211 16.06 -13.53 26.04
N ARG A 212 17.21 -14.22 26.14
CA ARG A 212 18.40 -13.69 26.82
C ARG A 212 19.01 -12.54 26.06
N ARG A 213 19.17 -12.72 24.74
CA ARG A 213 19.76 -11.72 23.84
C ARG A 213 18.88 -10.48 23.79
N LYS A 214 17.57 -10.65 23.62
CA LYS A 214 16.58 -9.56 23.69
C LYS A 214 16.61 -8.85 25.04
N SER A 215 16.63 -9.60 26.16
CA SER A 215 16.66 -8.99 27.50
C SER A 215 17.91 -8.13 27.73
N ALA A 216 19.08 -8.59 27.28
CA ALA A 216 20.30 -7.80 27.38
C ALA A 216 20.24 -6.51 26.53
N ALA A 217 19.64 -6.58 25.34
CA ALA A 217 19.41 -5.41 24.49
C ALA A 217 18.42 -4.42 25.13
N ILE A 218 17.34 -4.90 25.77
CA ILE A 218 16.42 -4.05 26.54
C ILE A 218 17.17 -3.32 27.66
N ASP A 219 18.06 -4.02 28.37
CA ASP A 219 18.82 -3.45 29.48
C ASP A 219 19.77 -2.32 29.04
N ALA A 220 20.21 -2.32 27.77
CA ALA A 220 21.06 -1.27 27.21
C ALA A 220 20.38 0.11 27.13
N HIS A 221 19.04 0.15 27.05
CA HIS A 221 18.22 1.37 27.04
C HIS A 221 18.04 1.97 28.45
N SER A 222 19.15 2.11 29.18
CA SER A 222 19.18 2.46 30.60
C SER A 222 18.43 3.75 30.94
N SER A 223 18.45 4.73 30.04
CA SER A 223 17.76 6.02 30.25
C SER A 223 16.26 5.88 30.41
N GLN A 224 15.66 4.79 29.93
CA GLN A 224 14.21 4.59 29.95
C GLN A 224 13.74 3.86 31.21
N HIS A 225 14.60 3.07 31.87
CA HIS A 225 14.18 2.19 32.97
C HIS A 225 14.99 2.29 34.26
N ALA A 226 16.15 2.94 34.22
CA ALA A 226 16.95 3.20 35.43
C ALA A 226 16.55 4.55 36.06
N GLY A 227 16.53 4.60 37.39
CA GLY A 227 16.23 5.83 38.15
C GLY A 227 15.10 5.64 39.16
N GLU A 228 14.76 6.71 39.88
CA GLU A 228 13.68 6.71 40.88
C GLU A 228 12.28 6.77 40.24
N GLU A 229 12.15 7.45 39.10
CA GLU A 229 10.92 7.58 38.32
C GLU A 229 11.17 7.17 36.86
N PRO A 230 11.28 5.86 36.56
CA PRO A 230 11.58 5.39 35.22
C PRO A 230 10.40 5.62 34.26
N MET A 231 10.71 5.99 33.01
CA MET A 231 9.71 6.13 31.94
C MET A 231 9.02 4.79 31.64
N LEU A 232 9.79 3.71 31.63
CA LEU A 232 9.33 2.34 31.45
C LEU A 232 9.53 1.56 32.75
N HIS A 233 8.43 1.36 33.48
CA HIS A 233 8.48 0.64 34.75
C HIS A 233 8.77 -0.86 34.55
N ALA A 234 9.39 -1.51 35.55
CA ALA A 234 9.82 -2.91 35.46
C ALA A 234 8.71 -3.89 35.02
N ARG A 235 7.49 -3.73 35.57
CA ARG A 235 6.32 -4.55 35.20
C ARG A 235 5.93 -4.42 33.72
N PHE A 236 6.14 -3.27 33.09
CA PHE A 236 5.90 -3.10 31.66
C PHE A 236 6.95 -3.88 30.87
N LEU A 237 8.22 -3.76 31.24
CA LEU A 237 9.33 -4.46 30.58
C LEU A 237 9.23 -5.98 30.69
N GLU A 238 8.66 -6.52 31.76
CA GLU A 238 8.39 -7.96 31.89
C GLU A 238 7.58 -8.53 30.71
N ASN A 239 6.71 -7.73 30.08
CA ASN A 239 5.93 -8.16 28.92
C ASN A 239 6.78 -8.47 27.67
N PHE A 240 8.04 -8.01 27.64
CA PHE A 240 8.95 -8.12 26.50
C PHE A 240 10.13 -9.07 26.74
N ARG A 241 10.27 -9.60 27.96
CA ARG A 241 11.38 -10.52 28.33
C ARG A 241 11.07 -12.00 28.10
N GLY A 242 9.89 -12.31 27.54
CA GLY A 242 9.50 -13.68 27.20
C GLY A 242 10.20 -14.20 25.94
N GLY A 243 10.12 -15.52 25.73
CA GLY A 243 10.68 -16.21 24.54
C GLY A 243 9.82 -16.15 23.29
N ILE A 244 8.79 -15.28 23.26
CA ILE A 244 7.84 -15.16 22.15
C ILE A 244 7.63 -13.68 21.83
N GLU A 245 7.76 -13.32 20.56
CA GLU A 245 7.27 -12.06 19.99
C GLU A 245 5.98 -12.30 19.21
N LEU A 246 5.05 -11.37 19.32
CA LEU A 246 3.79 -11.40 18.57
C LEU A 246 3.78 -10.27 17.56
N PHE A 247 3.50 -10.63 16.31
CA PHE A 247 3.33 -9.67 15.22
C PHE A 247 1.90 -9.78 14.72
N VAL A 248 1.24 -8.63 14.60
CA VAL A 248 0.01 -8.49 13.83
C VAL A 248 0.40 -8.50 12.37
N VAL A 249 0.15 -9.62 11.72
CA VAL A 249 0.26 -9.75 10.29
C VAL A 249 -1.12 -9.46 9.76
N GLU A 250 -1.29 -8.29 9.14
CA GLU A 250 -2.42 -8.10 8.24
C GLU A 250 -2.17 -9.08 7.10
N GLU A 251 -2.71 -10.30 7.21
CA GLU A 251 -3.02 -11.06 6.01
C GLU A 251 -3.81 -10.09 5.17
N ALA A 252 -3.28 -9.70 4.00
CA ALA A 252 -4.14 -9.20 2.94
C ALA A 252 -5.28 -10.22 2.90
N ALA A 253 -6.48 -9.82 3.37
CA ALA A 253 -7.64 -10.70 3.50
C ALA A 253 -7.60 -11.62 2.29
N PRO A 254 -7.59 -12.95 2.46
CA PRO A 254 -7.10 -13.85 1.42
C PRO A 254 -7.77 -13.43 0.13
N ALA A 255 -7.02 -12.72 -0.71
CA ALA A 255 -7.26 -12.80 -2.11
C ALA A 255 -7.03 -14.29 -2.28
N ALA A 256 -8.10 -15.06 -2.51
CA ALA A 256 -7.95 -16.30 -3.25
C ALA A 256 -6.92 -15.95 -4.31
N ALA A 257 -5.74 -16.60 -4.27
CA ALA A 257 -4.58 -16.16 -5.03
C ALA A 257 -5.08 -15.63 -6.37
N PRO A 258 -4.91 -14.33 -6.67
CA PRO A 258 -5.61 -13.71 -7.78
C PRO A 258 -5.44 -14.64 -8.99
N PRO A 259 -6.50 -14.96 -9.77
CA PRO A 259 -6.36 -15.92 -10.84
C PRO A 259 -5.13 -15.49 -11.65
N ALA A 260 -4.14 -16.37 -11.73
CA ALA A 260 -2.85 -16.08 -12.36
C ALA A 260 -3.00 -15.79 -13.87
N ALA A 261 -4.24 -15.82 -14.39
CA ALA A 261 -4.60 -15.56 -15.74
C ALA A 261 -5.63 -14.41 -15.81
N PRO A 262 -5.62 -13.62 -16.91
CA PRO A 262 -6.59 -12.57 -17.13
C PRO A 262 -8.03 -13.10 -17.13
N LEU A 263 -8.99 -12.30 -16.67
CA LEU A 263 -10.39 -12.66 -16.77
C LEU A 263 -10.85 -12.58 -18.25
N GLY A 264 -11.35 -13.70 -18.76
CA GLY A 264 -11.82 -13.82 -20.14
C GLY A 264 -13.33 -13.61 -20.30
N ALA A 265 -13.81 -13.72 -21.54
CA ALA A 265 -15.20 -13.52 -21.92
C ALA A 265 -16.20 -14.32 -21.05
N ASP A 266 -15.89 -15.59 -20.74
CA ASP A 266 -16.75 -16.48 -19.95
C ASP A 266 -17.15 -15.87 -18.59
N TYR A 267 -16.24 -15.15 -17.93
CA TYR A 267 -16.51 -14.49 -16.66
C TYR A 267 -17.55 -13.37 -16.82
N PHE A 268 -17.38 -12.54 -17.86
CA PHE A 268 -18.27 -11.41 -18.11
C PHE A 268 -19.62 -11.87 -18.67
N ASP A 269 -19.65 -12.90 -19.50
CA ASP A 269 -20.88 -13.50 -20.00
C ASP A 269 -21.74 -14.03 -18.85
N ALA A 270 -21.12 -14.70 -17.87
CA ALA A 270 -21.81 -15.17 -16.66
C ALA A 270 -22.34 -14.01 -15.79
N LEU A 271 -21.65 -12.86 -15.80
CA LEU A 271 -22.02 -11.69 -15.03
C LEU A 271 -23.22 -10.96 -15.66
N TYR A 272 -23.17 -10.70 -16.98
CA TYR A 272 -24.24 -10.04 -17.73
C TYR A 272 -25.47 -10.92 -17.93
N ALA A 273 -25.33 -12.26 -17.96
CA ALA A 273 -26.48 -13.17 -17.99
C ALA A 273 -27.42 -13.03 -16.78
N ARG A 274 -26.93 -12.51 -15.65
CA ARG A 274 -27.71 -12.34 -14.42
C ARG A 274 -28.41 -10.98 -14.34
N ARG A 275 -27.80 -9.93 -14.92
CA ARG A 275 -28.27 -8.54 -14.86
C ARG A 275 -27.70 -7.73 -16.02
N ASP A 276 -28.54 -6.94 -16.68
CA ASP A 276 -28.13 -6.02 -17.75
C ASP A 276 -27.13 -4.93 -17.27
N ASP A 277 -27.21 -4.51 -16.00
CA ASP A 277 -26.28 -3.55 -15.38
C ASP A 277 -25.73 -4.14 -14.06
N PRO A 278 -24.72 -5.04 -14.14
CA PRO A 278 -24.22 -5.78 -12.98
C PRO A 278 -23.71 -4.87 -11.86
N TRP A 279 -23.10 -3.75 -12.23
CA TRP A 279 -22.47 -2.81 -11.30
C TRP A 279 -23.37 -1.63 -10.89
N ARG A 280 -24.61 -1.55 -11.42
CA ARG A 280 -25.58 -0.47 -11.16
C ARG A 280 -25.05 0.91 -11.56
N LEU A 281 -24.33 0.96 -12.68
CA LEU A 281 -23.69 2.15 -13.25
C LEU A 281 -24.68 3.27 -13.57
N ALA A 282 -25.92 2.92 -13.94
CA ALA A 282 -26.95 3.91 -14.29
C ALA A 282 -27.61 4.57 -13.06
N SER A 283 -27.68 3.87 -11.94
CA SER A 283 -28.50 4.27 -10.78
C SER A 283 -27.70 4.82 -9.60
N ARG A 284 -26.43 4.43 -9.45
CA ARG A 284 -25.60 4.86 -8.33
C ARG A 284 -25.07 6.29 -8.53
N TRP A 285 -25.27 7.13 -7.52
CA TRP A 285 -24.65 8.47 -7.48
C TRP A 285 -23.13 8.41 -7.60
N TYR A 286 -22.50 7.47 -6.89
CA TYR A 286 -21.06 7.23 -6.94
C TYR A 286 -20.54 7.07 -8.39
N GLU A 287 -21.18 6.20 -9.18
CA GLU A 287 -20.78 5.94 -10.57
C GLU A 287 -21.01 7.13 -11.50
N ARG A 288 -22.10 7.88 -11.27
CA ARG A 288 -22.36 9.14 -11.99
C ARG A 288 -21.27 10.16 -11.72
N ARG A 289 -20.92 10.37 -10.44
CA ARG A 289 -19.89 11.32 -10.01
C ARG A 289 -18.51 10.94 -10.54
N LYS A 290 -18.11 9.66 -10.46
CA LYS A 290 -16.84 9.18 -11.00
C LYS A 290 -16.74 9.43 -12.50
N ARG A 291 -17.82 9.18 -13.24
CA ARG A 291 -17.92 9.48 -14.68
C ARG A 291 -17.88 10.99 -14.97
N ASP A 292 -18.53 11.83 -14.15
CA ASP A 292 -18.44 13.29 -14.26
C ASP A 292 -17.00 13.79 -14.05
N ALA A 293 -16.31 13.28 -13.03
CA ALA A 293 -14.91 13.60 -12.78
C ALA A 293 -14.00 13.17 -13.94
N THR A 294 -14.21 11.96 -14.47
CA THR A 294 -13.46 11.44 -15.63
C THR A 294 -13.59 12.34 -16.85
N MET A 295 -14.81 12.86 -17.12
CA MET A 295 -15.03 13.79 -18.24
C MET A 295 -14.44 15.18 -17.99
N ALA A 296 -14.40 15.63 -16.74
CA ALA A 296 -13.94 16.97 -16.37
C ALA A 296 -12.40 17.13 -16.45
N VAL A 297 -11.64 16.04 -16.29
CA VAL A 297 -10.16 16.08 -16.34
C VAL A 297 -9.59 15.99 -17.76
N LEU A 298 -10.43 15.81 -18.78
CA LEU A 298 -9.98 15.70 -20.17
C LEU A 298 -9.27 16.99 -20.62
N PRO A 299 -8.01 16.93 -21.09
CA PRO A 299 -7.19 18.12 -21.33
C PRO A 299 -7.56 18.90 -22.61
N ALA A 300 -8.38 18.36 -23.50
CA ALA A 300 -8.80 19.05 -24.73
C ALA A 300 -10.32 19.09 -24.84
N GLU A 301 -10.87 20.18 -25.37
CA GLU A 301 -12.32 20.33 -25.58
C GLU A 301 -12.86 19.33 -26.62
N ARG A 302 -12.07 18.93 -27.61
CA ARG A 302 -12.49 17.98 -28.65
C ARG A 302 -11.33 17.11 -29.11
N TYR A 303 -11.65 15.89 -29.51
CA TYR A 303 -10.71 14.87 -29.95
C TYR A 303 -11.06 14.38 -31.36
N SER A 304 -10.05 14.17 -32.20
CA SER A 304 -10.24 13.72 -33.58
C SER A 304 -10.49 12.22 -33.65
N SER A 305 -9.79 11.43 -32.83
CA SER A 305 -9.91 9.98 -32.79
C SER A 305 -9.66 9.42 -31.39
N ALA A 306 -10.70 8.85 -30.80
CA ALA A 306 -10.64 8.29 -29.45
C ALA A 306 -10.82 6.77 -29.44
N LEU A 307 -10.16 6.12 -28.48
CA LEU A 307 -10.35 4.72 -28.13
C LEU A 307 -10.84 4.61 -26.67
N GLU A 308 -11.97 3.95 -26.45
CA GLU A 308 -12.46 3.54 -25.13
C GLU A 308 -12.27 2.03 -24.95
N ILE A 309 -11.46 1.66 -23.96
CA ILE A 309 -11.18 0.26 -23.60
C ILE A 309 -12.14 -0.14 -22.48
N GLY A 310 -13.11 -1.01 -22.81
CA GLY A 310 -14.18 -1.47 -21.91
C GLY A 310 -15.36 -0.50 -21.86
N CYS A 311 -16.25 -0.59 -22.85
CA CYS A 311 -17.38 0.34 -22.96
C CYS A 311 -18.57 -0.01 -22.06
N SER A 312 -18.63 -1.23 -21.52
CA SER A 312 -19.73 -1.76 -20.71
C SER A 312 -21.09 -1.43 -21.38
N ILE A 313 -22.05 -0.88 -20.64
CA ILE A 313 -23.38 -0.52 -21.15
C ILE A 313 -23.44 0.85 -21.84
N GLY A 314 -22.29 1.44 -22.18
CA GLY A 314 -22.17 2.64 -23.02
C GLY A 314 -22.39 3.99 -22.32
N LEU A 315 -22.37 4.06 -20.99
CA LEU A 315 -22.66 5.32 -20.26
C LEU A 315 -21.54 6.36 -20.39
N LEU A 316 -20.28 5.93 -20.41
CA LEU A 316 -19.15 6.83 -20.65
C LEU A 316 -19.00 7.11 -22.15
N THR A 317 -19.15 6.07 -22.98
CA THR A 317 -19.20 6.15 -24.45
C THR A 317 -20.16 7.24 -24.95
N GLU A 318 -21.37 7.33 -24.40
CA GLU A 318 -22.36 8.35 -24.75
C GLU A 318 -21.82 9.78 -24.58
N ARG A 319 -21.09 10.04 -23.49
CA ARG A 319 -20.50 11.36 -23.21
C ARG A 319 -19.24 11.64 -24.01
N LEU A 320 -18.43 10.60 -24.25
CA LEU A 320 -17.26 10.71 -25.12
C LEU A 320 -17.67 11.02 -26.56
N ALA A 321 -18.80 10.48 -27.04
CA ALA A 321 -19.32 10.74 -28.39
C ALA A 321 -19.62 12.22 -28.68
N GLU A 322 -19.90 13.02 -27.65
CA GLU A 322 -20.11 14.48 -27.79
C GLU A 322 -18.79 15.24 -28.00
N ARG A 323 -17.68 14.63 -27.57
CA ARG A 323 -16.33 15.22 -27.51
C ARG A 323 -15.39 14.68 -28.59
N CYS A 324 -15.83 13.72 -29.40
CA CYS A 324 -14.98 13.04 -30.39
C CYS A 324 -15.57 13.11 -31.80
N ASP A 325 -14.71 13.34 -32.80
CA ASP A 325 -15.09 13.27 -34.22
C ASP A 325 -15.17 11.80 -34.70
N ALA A 326 -14.36 10.91 -34.12
CA ALA A 326 -14.44 9.47 -34.26
C ALA A 326 -14.13 8.78 -32.93
N LEU A 327 -15.03 7.92 -32.44
CA LEU A 327 -14.85 7.13 -31.22
C LEU A 327 -14.95 5.63 -31.54
N LEU A 328 -13.89 4.89 -31.24
CA LEU A 328 -13.91 3.44 -31.19
C LEU A 328 -14.08 3.01 -29.73
N ALA A 329 -15.15 2.29 -29.43
CA ALA A 329 -15.41 1.73 -28.12
C ALA A 329 -15.39 0.20 -28.21
N VAL A 330 -14.60 -0.47 -27.37
CA VAL A 330 -14.46 -1.93 -27.40
C VAL A 330 -14.80 -2.56 -26.06
N ASP A 331 -15.35 -3.77 -26.09
CA ASP A 331 -15.59 -4.57 -24.89
C ASP A 331 -15.46 -6.07 -25.20
N ILE A 332 -15.02 -6.85 -24.21
CA ILE A 332 -14.86 -8.30 -24.31
C ILE A 332 -16.20 -9.03 -24.18
N ALA A 333 -17.21 -8.39 -23.58
CA ALA A 333 -18.53 -8.97 -23.40
C ALA A 333 -19.47 -8.60 -24.55
N GLU A 334 -20.00 -9.60 -25.26
CA GLU A 334 -20.89 -9.36 -26.40
C GLU A 334 -22.19 -8.66 -25.98
N GLU A 335 -22.75 -9.01 -24.81
CA GLU A 335 -23.96 -8.38 -24.30
C GLU A 335 -23.74 -6.91 -23.91
N ALA A 336 -22.56 -6.58 -23.36
CA ALA A 336 -22.19 -5.19 -23.07
C ALA A 336 -22.18 -4.36 -24.36
N VAL A 337 -21.53 -4.87 -25.41
CA VAL A 337 -21.52 -4.26 -26.74
C VAL A 337 -22.95 -4.08 -27.28
N ALA A 338 -23.81 -5.07 -27.12
CA ALA A 338 -25.21 -4.99 -27.55
C ALA A 338 -25.99 -3.89 -26.80
N LEU A 339 -25.81 -3.80 -25.47
CA LEU A 339 -26.41 -2.76 -24.62
C LEU A 339 -25.90 -1.36 -24.99
N ALA A 340 -24.59 -1.20 -25.18
CA ALA A 340 -23.98 0.06 -25.59
C ALA A 340 -24.50 0.50 -26.98
N ARG A 341 -24.57 -0.41 -27.95
CA ARG A 341 -25.16 -0.13 -29.28
C ARG A 341 -26.61 0.31 -29.18
N ARG A 342 -27.43 -0.36 -28.36
CA ARG A 342 -28.82 0.04 -28.13
C ARG A 342 -28.93 1.44 -27.52
N ARG A 343 -28.07 1.75 -26.55
CA ARG A 343 -28.02 3.08 -25.92
C ARG A 343 -27.68 4.18 -26.92
N LEU A 344 -26.68 3.94 -27.78
CA LEU A 344 -26.18 4.93 -28.74
C LEU A 344 -26.99 5.01 -30.05
N ALA A 345 -27.90 4.07 -30.33
CA ALA A 345 -28.62 3.98 -31.61
C ALA A 345 -29.36 5.26 -32.03
N HIS A 346 -29.83 6.06 -31.07
CA HIS A 346 -30.56 7.30 -31.30
C HIS A 346 -29.80 8.55 -30.84
N HIS A 347 -28.53 8.40 -30.46
CA HIS A 347 -27.72 9.51 -30.02
C HIS A 347 -27.36 10.42 -31.21
N ALA A 348 -27.32 11.73 -31.00
CA ALA A 348 -27.03 12.71 -32.06
C ALA A 348 -25.65 12.48 -32.70
N SER A 349 -24.66 12.05 -31.91
CA SER A 349 -23.31 11.72 -32.37
C SER A 349 -23.11 10.24 -32.75
N SER A 350 -24.18 9.45 -32.88
CA SER A 350 -24.08 8.01 -33.15
C SER A 350 -23.25 7.66 -34.39
N ALA A 351 -23.28 8.50 -35.42
CA ALA A 351 -22.50 8.31 -36.64
C ALA A 351 -20.98 8.38 -36.43
N ALA A 352 -20.52 9.02 -35.35
CA ALA A 352 -19.11 9.12 -34.99
C ALA A 352 -18.63 7.92 -34.15
N VAL A 353 -19.53 7.03 -33.71
CA VAL A 353 -19.21 5.97 -32.75
C VAL A 353 -19.24 4.59 -33.41
N ARG A 354 -18.14 3.86 -33.30
CA ARG A 354 -18.03 2.45 -33.66
C ARG A 354 -17.84 1.63 -32.39
N ILE A 355 -18.75 0.70 -32.15
CA ILE A 355 -18.70 -0.19 -30.98
C ILE A 355 -18.42 -1.61 -31.45
N GLU A 356 -17.34 -2.22 -30.94
CA GLU A 356 -16.89 -3.55 -31.37
C GLU A 356 -16.70 -4.51 -30.21
N HIS A 357 -16.99 -5.79 -30.47
CA HIS A 357 -16.67 -6.88 -29.55
C HIS A 357 -15.22 -7.28 -29.76
N ARG A 358 -14.34 -6.95 -28.81
CA ARG A 358 -12.90 -7.22 -28.84
C ARG A 358 -12.32 -7.33 -27.43
N ASP A 359 -11.37 -8.23 -27.28
CA ASP A 359 -10.51 -8.30 -26.11
C ASP A 359 -9.26 -7.41 -26.29
N ALA A 360 -9.34 -6.20 -25.75
CA ALA A 360 -8.25 -5.23 -25.81
C ALA A 360 -7.05 -5.58 -24.92
N LEU A 361 -7.23 -6.42 -23.90
CA LEU A 361 -6.13 -6.90 -23.05
C LEU A 361 -5.23 -7.88 -23.79
N ARG A 362 -5.81 -8.62 -24.74
CA ARG A 362 -5.07 -9.51 -25.64
C ARG A 362 -4.46 -8.79 -26.83
N ALA A 363 -5.24 -7.91 -27.47
CA ALA A 363 -4.78 -7.15 -28.63
C ALA A 363 -5.51 -5.80 -28.73
N LEU A 364 -4.77 -4.72 -28.53
CA LEU A 364 -5.29 -3.37 -28.69
C LEU A 364 -5.68 -3.13 -30.17
N PRO A 365 -6.80 -2.43 -30.47
CA PRO A 365 -7.16 -2.09 -31.83
C PRO A 365 -6.09 -1.25 -32.54
N ASP A 366 -5.83 -1.56 -33.81
CA ASP A 366 -4.93 -0.77 -34.65
C ASP A 366 -5.45 0.66 -34.83
N GLY A 367 -4.54 1.64 -34.78
CA GLY A 367 -4.86 3.04 -34.98
C GLY A 367 -3.90 3.98 -34.27
N VAL A 368 -4.09 5.28 -34.50
CA VAL A 368 -3.45 6.35 -33.73
C VAL A 368 -4.56 7.20 -33.14
N PHE A 369 -4.58 7.34 -31.83
CA PHE A 369 -5.67 7.97 -31.08
C PHE A 369 -5.16 9.20 -30.31
N ASP A 370 -5.86 10.32 -30.40
CA ASP A 370 -5.58 11.51 -29.59
C ASP A 370 -6.28 11.51 -28.23
N LEU A 371 -7.15 10.52 -27.98
CA LEU A 371 -7.63 10.14 -26.65
C LEU A 371 -7.67 8.61 -26.51
N ILE A 372 -7.07 8.07 -25.45
CA ILE A 372 -7.28 6.68 -25.03
C ILE A 372 -7.87 6.70 -23.62
N VAL A 373 -8.94 5.96 -23.39
CA VAL A 373 -9.60 5.83 -22.10
C VAL A 373 -9.48 4.39 -21.60
N LEU A 374 -8.83 4.22 -20.44
CA LEU A 374 -8.69 2.96 -19.73
C LEU A 374 -9.41 3.07 -18.37
N SER A 375 -10.71 2.79 -18.35
CA SER A 375 -11.50 2.90 -17.13
C SER A 375 -12.08 1.55 -16.73
N GLU A 376 -11.84 1.13 -15.49
CA GLU A 376 -12.41 -0.10 -14.90
C GLU A 376 -12.07 -1.41 -15.65
N VAL A 377 -10.95 -1.47 -16.39
CA VAL A 377 -10.53 -2.68 -17.13
C VAL A 377 -9.17 -3.21 -16.71
N GLY A 378 -8.16 -2.34 -16.50
CA GLY A 378 -6.77 -2.77 -16.37
C GLY A 378 -6.53 -3.81 -15.26
N TYR A 379 -7.40 -3.84 -14.25
CA TYR A 379 -7.29 -4.76 -13.14
C TYR A 379 -7.81 -6.19 -13.43
N TYR A 380 -8.41 -6.41 -14.60
CA TYR A 380 -8.81 -7.73 -15.10
C TYR A 380 -7.65 -8.46 -15.79
N ALA A 381 -6.55 -7.76 -16.07
CA ALA A 381 -5.33 -8.32 -16.64
C ALA A 381 -4.45 -8.93 -15.55
N ASP A 382 -3.60 -9.91 -15.91
CA ASP A 382 -2.41 -10.20 -15.11
C ASP A 382 -1.33 -9.12 -15.36
N LEU A 383 -0.23 -9.16 -14.59
CA LEU A 383 0.83 -8.16 -14.70
C LEU A 383 1.47 -8.11 -16.10
N ASP A 384 1.71 -9.28 -16.71
CA ASP A 384 2.33 -9.36 -18.03
C ASP A 384 1.42 -8.79 -19.13
N ALA A 385 0.12 -9.06 -19.06
CA ALA A 385 -0.88 -8.52 -19.98
C ALA A 385 -1.07 -7.02 -19.78
N LEU A 386 -1.05 -6.54 -18.54
CA LEU A 386 -1.09 -5.13 -18.24
C LEU A 386 0.16 -4.41 -18.79
N ASP A 387 1.36 -4.96 -18.59
CA ASP A 387 2.60 -4.37 -19.11
C ASP A 387 2.59 -4.32 -20.65
N ARG A 388 2.10 -5.37 -21.33
CA ARG A 388 1.89 -5.35 -22.78
C ARG A 388 0.85 -4.31 -23.21
N LEU A 389 -0.23 -4.16 -22.46
CA LEU A 389 -1.27 -3.18 -22.75
C LEU A 389 -0.73 -1.76 -22.64
N VAL A 390 0.05 -1.44 -21.60
CA VAL A 390 0.65 -0.10 -21.43
C VAL A 390 1.55 0.24 -22.62
N VAL A 391 2.41 -0.69 -23.04
CA VAL A 391 3.27 -0.52 -24.23
C VAL A 391 2.43 -0.30 -25.50
N ALA A 392 1.36 -1.08 -25.69
CA ALA A 392 0.48 -0.94 -26.84
C ALA A 392 -0.25 0.41 -26.84
N ILE A 393 -0.73 0.87 -25.67
CA ILE A 393 -1.37 2.17 -25.49
C ILE A 393 -0.39 3.29 -25.86
N GLU A 394 0.85 3.24 -25.36
CA GLU A 394 1.86 4.25 -25.71
C GLU A 394 2.15 4.32 -27.20
N ALA A 395 2.20 3.17 -27.87
CA ALA A 395 2.45 3.07 -29.31
C ALA A 395 1.26 3.60 -30.14
N ALA A 396 0.04 3.38 -29.67
CA ALA A 396 -1.18 3.85 -30.32
C ALA A 396 -1.53 5.31 -30.00
N LEU A 397 -0.90 5.92 -28.99
CA LEU A 397 -1.18 7.28 -28.58
C LEU A 397 -0.53 8.30 -29.52
N HIS A 398 -1.35 9.20 -30.06
CA HIS A 398 -0.89 10.33 -30.87
C HIS A 398 0.15 11.18 -30.09
N PRO A 399 1.14 11.82 -30.75
CA PRO A 399 2.15 12.64 -30.06
C PRO A 399 1.58 13.76 -29.17
N ALA A 400 0.42 14.30 -29.53
CA ALA A 400 -0.32 15.29 -28.74
C ALA A 400 -1.52 14.70 -27.97
N GLY A 401 -1.64 13.38 -27.92
CA GLY A 401 -2.76 12.67 -27.33
C GLY A 401 -2.69 12.55 -25.80
N ALA A 402 -3.81 12.18 -25.21
CA ALA A 402 -3.93 11.91 -23.78
C ALA A 402 -4.46 10.50 -23.50
N LEU A 403 -3.90 9.85 -22.48
CA LEU A 403 -4.44 8.67 -21.84
C LEU A 403 -5.15 9.10 -20.55
N VAL A 404 -6.41 8.71 -20.37
CA VAL A 404 -7.15 8.90 -19.11
C VAL A 404 -7.42 7.53 -18.51
N ALA A 405 -6.99 7.35 -17.26
CA ALA A 405 -7.16 6.10 -16.53
C ALA A 405 -7.99 6.33 -15.27
N CYS A 406 -9.00 5.49 -15.02
CA CYS A 406 -9.85 5.60 -13.83
C CYS A 406 -10.28 4.23 -13.30
N HIS A 407 -9.89 3.90 -12.06
CA HIS A 407 -10.13 2.58 -11.48
C HIS A 407 -10.60 2.63 -10.02
N TRP A 408 -11.56 1.75 -9.71
CA TRP A 408 -11.94 1.38 -8.35
C TRP A 408 -10.76 0.83 -7.52
N ARG A 409 -10.65 1.25 -6.26
CA ARG A 409 -9.49 0.93 -5.40
C ARG A 409 -9.70 -0.22 -4.41
N HIS A 410 -10.95 -0.56 -4.12
CA HIS A 410 -11.23 -1.60 -3.12
C HIS A 410 -11.00 -2.98 -3.72
N PRO A 411 -10.43 -3.93 -2.95
CA PRO A 411 -10.18 -5.27 -3.43
C PRO A 411 -11.49 -5.97 -3.84
N VAL A 412 -11.43 -6.73 -4.93
CA VAL A 412 -12.50 -7.61 -5.39
C VAL A 412 -11.88 -8.99 -5.56
N ALA A 413 -12.44 -10.00 -4.90
CA ALA A 413 -11.82 -11.32 -4.76
C ALA A 413 -11.54 -12.01 -6.11
N ASP A 414 -12.36 -11.74 -7.12
CA ASP A 414 -12.24 -12.36 -8.45
C ASP A 414 -11.23 -11.64 -9.36
N TYR A 415 -10.73 -10.45 -8.99
CA TYR A 415 -9.92 -9.62 -9.88
C TYR A 415 -8.42 -9.96 -9.69
N PRO A 416 -7.66 -10.17 -10.79
CA PRO A 416 -6.23 -10.45 -10.70
C PRO A 416 -5.42 -9.32 -10.04
N LEU A 417 -5.80 -8.07 -10.29
CA LEU A 417 -5.11 -6.88 -9.80
C LEU A 417 -6.08 -5.92 -9.11
N ARG A 418 -5.54 -4.91 -8.44
CA ARG A 418 -6.28 -3.77 -7.89
C ARG A 418 -6.17 -2.58 -8.84
N GLY A 419 -7.09 -1.61 -8.71
CA GLY A 419 -6.95 -0.34 -9.42
C GLY A 419 -5.64 0.37 -9.13
N ASP A 420 -5.16 0.31 -7.88
CA ASP A 420 -3.87 0.91 -7.50
C ASP A 420 -2.69 0.25 -8.24
N ASP A 421 -2.74 -1.07 -8.53
CA ASP A 421 -1.69 -1.77 -9.29
C ASP A 421 -1.65 -1.30 -10.75
N VAL A 422 -2.82 -1.05 -11.36
CA VAL A 422 -2.93 -0.50 -12.72
C VAL A 422 -2.25 0.85 -12.82
N HIS A 423 -2.54 1.73 -11.86
CA HIS A 423 -1.98 3.08 -11.83
C HIS A 423 -0.48 3.08 -11.50
N ALA A 424 -0.02 2.18 -10.63
CA ALA A 424 1.41 1.98 -10.38
C ALA A 424 2.17 1.55 -11.65
N ARG A 425 1.57 0.72 -12.51
CA ARG A 425 2.15 0.35 -13.81
C ARG A 425 2.15 1.52 -14.80
N LEU A 426 1.05 2.27 -14.90
CA LEU A 426 0.97 3.46 -15.75
C LEU A 426 1.98 4.53 -15.36
N ALA A 427 2.27 4.70 -14.07
CA ALA A 427 3.30 5.63 -13.59
C ALA A 427 4.73 5.29 -14.05
N ARG A 428 4.97 4.07 -14.55
CA ARG A 428 6.27 3.62 -15.11
C ARG A 428 6.34 3.77 -16.63
N SER A 429 5.27 4.26 -17.26
CA SER A 429 5.21 4.55 -18.70
C SER A 429 6.15 5.68 -19.10
N SER A 430 6.37 5.87 -20.41
CA SER A 430 7.09 7.04 -20.93
C SER A 430 6.27 8.33 -20.91
N LEU A 431 5.01 8.27 -20.47
CA LEU A 431 4.09 9.40 -20.47
C LEU A 431 4.20 10.21 -19.18
N GLU A 432 4.05 11.52 -19.30
CA GLU A 432 4.03 12.44 -18.17
C GLU A 432 2.63 12.53 -17.60
N ARG A 433 2.51 12.40 -16.27
CA ARG A 433 1.23 12.55 -15.57
C ARG A 433 0.91 14.02 -15.37
N THR A 434 -0.20 14.49 -15.97
CA THR A 434 -0.66 15.87 -15.90
C THR A 434 -1.78 16.10 -14.89
N VAL A 435 -2.52 15.05 -14.52
CA VAL A 435 -3.57 15.08 -13.49
C VAL A 435 -3.42 13.86 -12.59
N SER A 436 -3.55 14.07 -11.28
CA SER A 436 -3.73 12.99 -10.30
C SER A 436 -4.83 13.35 -9.31
N HIS A 437 -5.85 12.50 -9.25
CA HIS A 437 -6.98 12.64 -8.34
C HIS A 437 -7.19 11.29 -7.63
N VAL A 438 -6.82 11.25 -6.34
CA VAL A 438 -6.85 10.03 -5.53
C VAL A 438 -7.86 10.21 -4.40
N GLU A 439 -8.89 9.37 -4.40
CA GLU A 439 -9.85 9.26 -3.32
C GLU A 439 -9.74 7.90 -2.63
N ARG A 440 -10.47 7.71 -1.54
CA ARG A 440 -10.61 6.40 -0.91
C ARG A 440 -11.14 5.33 -1.89
N ASP A 441 -12.02 5.73 -2.81
CA ASP A 441 -12.81 4.78 -3.60
C ASP A 441 -12.31 4.55 -5.02
N PHE A 442 -11.74 5.58 -5.65
CA PHE A 442 -11.17 5.48 -6.99
C PHE A 442 -9.92 6.34 -7.12
N VAL A 443 -9.09 5.97 -8.08
CA VAL A 443 -7.97 6.78 -8.58
C VAL A 443 -8.30 7.18 -10.03
N LEU A 444 -8.00 8.43 -10.37
CA LEU A 444 -8.21 9.02 -11.69
C LEU A 444 -6.95 9.81 -12.07
N GLU A 445 -6.33 9.46 -13.18
CA GLU A 445 -5.09 10.07 -13.64
C GLU A 445 -5.12 10.34 -15.15
N VAL A 446 -4.42 11.38 -15.57
CA VAL A 446 -4.24 11.73 -16.98
C VAL A 446 -2.76 11.74 -17.31
N TYR A 447 -2.42 11.08 -18.40
CA TYR A 447 -1.06 10.95 -18.92
C TYR A 447 -1.00 11.51 -20.34
N ALA A 448 0.07 12.22 -20.68
CA ALA A 448 0.32 12.75 -22.01
C ALA A 448 1.82 12.76 -22.31
N ARG A 449 2.21 12.83 -23.59
CA ARG A 449 3.63 13.06 -23.96
C ARG A 449 4.09 14.50 -23.73
N ASP A 450 3.14 15.42 -23.67
CA ASP A 450 3.35 16.83 -23.37
C ASP A 450 2.78 17.13 -21.98
N GLY A 451 3.66 17.29 -20.98
CA GLY A 451 3.28 17.55 -19.60
C GLY A 451 2.70 18.93 -19.31
N ARG A 452 2.64 19.83 -20.30
CA ARG A 452 2.04 21.16 -20.12
C ARG A 452 0.58 21.04 -19.70
N SER A 453 0.22 21.77 -18.66
CA SER A 453 -1.15 21.97 -18.19
C SER A 453 -2.04 22.60 -19.27
N VAL A 454 -3.36 22.48 -19.10
CA VAL A 454 -4.33 23.15 -19.99
C VAL A 454 -4.08 24.66 -20.04
N ALA A 455 -3.77 25.28 -18.89
CA ALA A 455 -3.45 26.70 -18.81
C ALA A 455 -2.18 27.08 -19.61
N GLU A 456 -1.11 26.29 -19.53
CA GLU A 456 0.11 26.52 -20.32
C GLU A 456 -0.13 26.33 -21.83
N ARG A 457 -0.97 25.35 -22.21
CA ARG A 457 -1.35 25.11 -23.61
C ARG A 457 -2.16 26.26 -24.21
N GLU A 458 -2.95 26.95 -23.37
CA GLU A 458 -3.72 28.14 -23.74
C GLU A 458 -2.94 29.46 -23.58
N GLY A 459 -1.70 29.40 -23.08
CA GLY A 459 -0.84 30.58 -22.90
C GLY A 459 -1.18 31.45 -21.69
N LEU A 460 -1.82 30.87 -20.66
CA LEU A 460 -2.17 31.56 -19.42
C LEU A 460 -1.06 31.55 -18.35
N ALA A 461 -0.11 30.60 -18.43
CA ALA A 461 0.94 30.36 -17.43
C ALA A 461 2.34 30.27 -18.06
#